data_AF-C1DTK0-F1
#
_entry.id   AF-C1DTK0-F1
#
_cell.length_a   1.000
_cell.length_b   1.000
_cell.length_c   1.000
_cell.angle_alpha   90.00
_cell.angle_beta   90.00
_cell.angle_gamma   90.00
#
_symmetry.space_group_name_H-M   'P 1'
#
loop_
_entity.id
_entity.type
_entity.pdbx_description
1 polymer ?
#
loop_
_entity_poly.entity_id
_entity_poly.type
_entity_poly.pdbx_seq_one_letter_code
_entity_poly.pdbx_strand_id
1 'polypeptide(L)'
;MNILEFFNKRKNEEEKYIDKTTGAYNRDYIDIIEKDFLKKRYAFLLIDVDNLSNLLNIYGKEFLELILRDLVSLIKRNIRENDKIIRVGHDEFLILLEKDGNDTNYLGIAEKIVSKVAINPFFIIKDKVKITVSAGLYINADKEKSFEDAFKKADKALLLAKEKGKNRVELYSDRSINLIDRRLSDIKEAILENRVICFYQPIFNVQTFKTFKYESLVRILTKERKIILPGMFLNSIKGSHVYKELTRKMLEFNFSILNRKNS
;
A
#
# COMPACT_ATOMS: atom_id res chain seq x y z
N MET A 1 -35.37 20.00 -17.72
CA MET A 1 -34.15 19.85 -16.91
C MET A 1 -33.31 21.09 -17.11
N ASN A 2 -33.25 21.97 -16.11
CA ASN A 2 -32.48 23.21 -16.17
C ASN A 2 -30.97 22.90 -16.05
N ILE A 3 -30.10 23.76 -16.62
CA ILE A 3 -28.64 23.69 -16.51
C ILE A 3 -28.20 23.51 -15.06
N LEU A 4 -28.83 24.21 -14.11
CA LEU A 4 -28.54 24.08 -12.68
C LEU A 4 -28.89 22.69 -12.12
N GLU A 5 -30.01 22.10 -12.57
CA GLU A 5 -30.38 20.72 -12.19
C GLU A 5 -29.43 19.69 -12.81
N PHE A 6 -28.95 19.94 -14.03
CA PHE A 6 -27.95 19.10 -14.68
C PHE A 6 -26.61 19.13 -13.94
N PHE A 7 -26.11 20.32 -13.56
CA PHE A 7 -24.90 20.45 -12.76
C PHE A 7 -25.04 19.85 -11.36
N ASN A 8 -26.16 20.09 -10.68
CA ASN A 8 -26.41 19.51 -9.35
C ASN A 8 -26.52 17.98 -9.41
N LYS A 9 -27.16 17.43 -10.46
CA LYS A 9 -27.22 15.98 -10.66
C LYS A 9 -25.83 15.39 -10.91
N ARG A 10 -25.01 16.00 -11.76
CA ARG A 10 -23.62 15.56 -12.00
C ARG A 10 -22.76 15.66 -10.74
N LYS A 11 -22.90 16.74 -9.97
CA LYS A 11 -22.18 16.92 -8.71
C LYS A 11 -22.55 15.85 -7.68
N ASN A 12 -23.85 15.54 -7.54
CA ASN A 12 -24.33 14.47 -6.66
C ASN A 12 -23.86 13.06 -7.13
N GLU A 13 -23.74 12.85 -8.44
CA GLU A 13 -23.21 11.60 -8.99
C GLU A 13 -21.70 11.45 -8.73
N GLU A 14 -20.92 12.53 -8.79
CA GLU A 14 -19.49 12.52 -8.45
C GLU A 14 -19.23 12.34 -6.96
N GLU A 15 -20.07 12.90 -6.08
CA GLU A 15 -19.94 12.75 -4.62
C GLU A 15 -20.00 11.29 -4.14
N LYS A 16 -20.70 10.41 -4.87
CA LYS A 16 -20.73 8.96 -4.60
C LYS A 16 -19.33 8.33 -4.68
N TYR A 17 -18.47 8.87 -5.54
CA TYR A 17 -17.14 8.36 -5.80
C TYR A 17 -16.06 9.03 -4.96
N ILE A 18 -16.41 9.84 -3.96
CA ILE A 18 -15.46 10.51 -3.09
C ILE A 18 -15.34 9.78 -1.75
N ASP A 19 -14.10 9.52 -1.34
CA ASP A 19 -13.77 9.05 0.01
C ASP A 19 -14.02 10.20 1.01
N LYS A 20 -15.03 10.03 1.87
CA LYS A 20 -15.48 11.09 2.79
C LYS A 20 -14.41 11.53 3.80
N THR A 21 -13.44 10.67 4.09
CA THR A 21 -12.35 10.96 5.02
C THR A 21 -11.29 11.86 4.39
N THR A 22 -10.82 11.49 3.21
CA THR A 22 -9.62 12.12 2.60
C THR A 22 -9.95 13.09 1.48
N GLY A 23 -11.13 12.99 0.87
CA GLY A 23 -11.52 13.74 -0.32
C GLY A 23 -10.87 13.24 -1.62
N ALA A 24 -10.13 12.13 -1.59
CA ALA A 24 -9.72 11.42 -2.81
C ALA A 24 -10.93 10.71 -3.44
N TYR A 25 -10.79 10.24 -4.68
CA TYR A 25 -11.76 9.29 -5.21
C TYR A 25 -11.68 7.97 -4.41
N ASN A 26 -12.80 7.28 -4.23
CA ASN A 26 -12.83 5.96 -3.63
C ASN A 26 -12.58 4.87 -4.69
N ARG A 27 -12.41 3.62 -4.23
CA ARG A 27 -12.09 2.48 -5.09
C ARG A 27 -13.12 2.26 -6.21
N ASP A 28 -14.40 2.53 -5.97
CA ASP A 28 -15.47 2.36 -6.97
C ASP A 28 -15.31 3.29 -8.18
N TYR A 29 -14.51 4.37 -8.05
CA TYR A 29 -14.17 5.23 -9.18
C TYR A 29 -13.31 4.52 -10.23
N ILE A 30 -12.63 3.42 -9.87
CA ILE A 30 -11.86 2.61 -10.83
C ILE A 30 -12.78 2.07 -11.93
N ASP A 31 -13.98 1.60 -11.60
CA ASP A 31 -14.93 1.06 -12.59
C ASP A 31 -15.40 2.13 -13.60
N ILE A 32 -15.33 3.40 -13.21
CA ILE A 32 -15.62 4.53 -14.09
C ILE A 32 -14.44 4.79 -15.01
N ILE A 33 -13.22 4.88 -14.47
CA ILE A 33 -12.03 5.22 -15.24
C ILE A 33 -11.60 4.07 -16.16
N GLU A 34 -11.84 2.81 -15.76
CA GLU A 34 -11.47 1.61 -16.54
C GLU A 34 -12.15 1.59 -17.90
N LYS A 35 -13.38 2.11 -18.01
CA LYS A 35 -14.11 2.23 -19.28
C LYS A 35 -13.44 3.16 -20.28
N ASP A 36 -12.69 4.14 -19.79
CA ASP A 36 -11.95 5.11 -20.61
C ASP A 36 -10.42 4.90 -20.53
N PHE A 37 -9.95 3.87 -19.82
CA PHE A 37 -8.53 3.57 -19.61
C PHE A 37 -7.79 3.29 -20.93
N LEU A 38 -8.45 2.70 -21.91
CA LEU A 38 -7.85 2.49 -23.24
C LEU A 38 -7.85 3.76 -24.11
N LYS A 39 -8.72 4.73 -23.81
CA LYS A 39 -8.83 6.00 -24.55
C LYS A 39 -7.87 7.05 -24.00
N LYS A 40 -7.69 7.08 -22.68
CA LYS A 40 -6.81 7.99 -21.98
C LYS A 40 -5.55 7.26 -21.54
N ARG A 41 -4.40 7.73 -21.98
CA ARG A 41 -3.13 7.14 -21.56
C ARG A 41 -2.79 7.67 -20.17
N TYR A 42 -2.42 6.79 -19.25
CA TYR A 42 -1.99 7.15 -17.90
C TYR A 42 -0.61 6.58 -17.57
N ALA A 43 0.10 7.21 -16.65
CA ALA A 43 1.09 6.54 -15.80
C ALA A 43 0.48 6.27 -14.43
N PHE A 44 0.80 5.12 -13.84
CA PHE A 44 0.28 4.69 -12.54
C PHE A 44 1.33 4.94 -11.48
N LEU A 45 0.97 5.69 -10.46
CA LEU A 45 1.81 5.92 -9.29
C LEU A 45 1.06 5.43 -8.05
N LEU A 46 1.46 4.26 -7.55
CA LEU A 46 0.90 3.70 -6.32
C LEU A 46 1.74 4.19 -5.12
N ILE A 47 1.08 4.74 -4.10
CA ILE A 47 1.70 5.32 -2.91
C ILE A 47 1.15 4.61 -1.68
N ASP A 48 2.02 4.32 -0.72
CA ASP A 48 1.67 3.76 0.58
C ASP A 48 2.38 4.53 1.70
N VAL A 49 1.67 4.79 2.80
CA VAL A 49 2.21 5.50 3.96
C VAL A 49 3.08 4.57 4.79
N ASP A 50 4.36 4.92 4.92
CA ASP A 50 5.31 4.07 5.62
C ASP A 50 5.01 4.00 7.12
N ASN A 51 4.95 2.78 7.63
CA ASN A 51 4.77 2.50 9.06
C ASN A 51 3.45 3.04 9.63
N LEU A 52 2.38 3.13 8.84
CA LEU A 52 1.08 3.61 9.31
C LEU A 52 0.57 2.84 10.54
N SER A 53 0.79 1.52 10.63
CA SER A 53 0.40 0.75 11.81
C SER A 53 1.05 1.26 13.11
N ASN A 54 2.30 1.73 13.05
CA ASN A 54 2.96 2.32 14.22
C ASN A 54 2.30 3.65 14.59
N LEU A 55 1.97 4.48 13.59
CA LEU A 55 1.25 5.74 13.80
C LEU A 55 -0.16 5.48 14.37
N LEU A 56 -0.86 4.45 13.90
CA LEU A 56 -2.15 4.05 14.44
C LEU A 56 -2.04 3.68 15.91
N ASN A 57 -1.02 2.91 16.29
CA ASN A 57 -0.83 2.48 17.67
C ASN A 57 -0.49 3.65 18.62
N ILE A 58 0.23 4.66 18.13
CA ILE A 58 0.66 5.81 18.93
C ILE A 58 -0.45 6.86 19.03
N TYR A 59 -1.08 7.20 17.91
CA TYR A 59 -1.99 8.34 17.82
C TYR A 59 -3.45 7.92 17.72
N GLY A 60 -3.77 6.71 17.29
CA GLY A 60 -5.16 6.27 17.11
C GLY A 60 -5.79 6.67 15.78
N LYS A 61 -7.02 6.21 15.56
CA LYS A 61 -7.70 6.27 14.26
C LYS A 61 -8.03 7.70 13.82
N GLU A 62 -8.64 8.50 14.69
CA GLU A 62 -9.08 9.87 14.36
C GLU A 62 -7.92 10.74 13.83
N PHE A 63 -6.74 10.55 14.41
CA PHE A 63 -5.53 11.25 14.02
C PHE A 63 -4.95 10.77 12.68
N LEU A 64 -5.03 9.47 12.41
CA LEU A 64 -4.66 8.97 11.10
C LEU A 64 -5.56 9.51 10.01
N GLU A 65 -6.85 9.66 10.26
CA GLU A 65 -7.78 10.25 9.29
C GLU A 65 -7.38 11.69 8.92
N LEU A 66 -6.94 12.49 9.91
CA LEU A 66 -6.40 13.84 9.67
C LEU A 66 -5.13 13.81 8.84
N ILE A 67 -4.17 12.94 9.18
CA ILE A 67 -2.91 12.77 8.41
C ILE A 67 -3.22 12.40 6.95
N LEU A 68 -4.12 11.44 6.73
CA LEU A 68 -4.47 10.98 5.40
C LEU A 68 -5.18 12.08 4.58
N ARG A 69 -6.03 12.88 5.21
CA ARG A 69 -6.65 14.06 4.57
C ARG A 69 -5.62 15.10 4.16
N ASP A 70 -4.66 15.39 5.04
CA ASP A 70 -3.59 16.34 4.77
C ASP A 70 -2.63 15.82 3.70
N LEU A 71 -2.38 14.51 3.67
CA LEU A 71 -1.60 13.83 2.64
C LEU A 71 -2.26 13.97 1.27
N VAL A 72 -3.55 13.67 1.16
CA VAL A 72 -4.30 13.84 -0.09
C VAL A 72 -4.29 15.30 -0.54
N SER A 73 -4.46 16.24 0.40
CA SER A 73 -4.40 17.68 0.11
C SER A 73 -3.01 18.11 -0.40
N LEU A 74 -1.94 17.59 0.20
CA LEU A 74 -0.57 17.81 -0.25
C LEU A 74 -0.35 17.26 -1.65
N ILE A 75 -0.79 16.03 -1.92
CA ILE A 75 -0.66 15.38 -3.22
C ILE A 75 -1.42 16.19 -4.28
N LYS A 76 -2.69 16.55 -4.03
CA LYS A 76 -3.52 17.33 -4.96
C LYS A 76 -2.87 18.66 -5.38
N ARG A 77 -2.13 19.32 -4.47
CA ARG A 77 -1.38 20.55 -4.79
C ARG A 77 -0.12 20.33 -5.63
N ASN A 78 0.33 19.08 -5.78
CA ASN A 78 1.55 18.71 -6.49
C ASN A 78 1.31 17.88 -7.76
N ILE A 79 0.04 17.59 -8.09
CA ILE A 79 -0.39 16.95 -9.34
C ILE A 79 -1.24 17.94 -10.16
N ARG A 80 -1.50 17.61 -11.43
CA ARG A 80 -2.31 18.43 -12.34
C ARG A 80 -3.80 18.20 -12.08
N GLU A 81 -4.64 19.10 -12.57
CA GLU A 81 -6.11 19.00 -12.44
C GLU A 81 -6.69 17.72 -13.11
N ASN A 82 -6.09 17.32 -14.22
CA ASN A 82 -6.45 16.11 -14.95
C ASN A 82 -5.97 14.83 -14.27
N ASP A 83 -4.96 14.91 -13.41
CA ASP A 83 -4.49 13.77 -12.64
C ASP A 83 -5.53 13.40 -11.58
N LYS A 84 -5.69 12.10 -11.33
CA LYS A 84 -6.69 11.59 -10.37
C LYS A 84 -5.99 10.88 -9.23
N ILE A 85 -6.41 11.16 -8.00
CA ILE A 85 -5.99 10.42 -6.81
C ILE A 85 -7.15 9.57 -6.31
N ILE A 86 -6.91 8.28 -6.16
CA ILE A 86 -7.87 7.26 -5.77
C ILE A 86 -7.34 6.56 -4.52
N ARG A 87 -8.13 6.50 -3.46
CA ARG A 87 -7.84 5.69 -2.28
C ARG A 87 -8.27 4.25 -2.55
N VAL A 88 -7.29 3.35 -2.67
CA VAL A 88 -7.51 1.94 -3.06
C VAL A 88 -7.48 0.98 -1.86
N GLY A 89 -6.85 1.41 -0.77
CA GLY A 89 -6.72 0.68 0.50
C GLY A 89 -6.84 1.61 1.71
N HIS A 90 -6.37 1.14 2.87
CA HIS A 90 -6.45 1.93 4.10
C HIS A 90 -5.50 3.14 4.06
N ASP A 91 -4.26 2.92 3.65
CA ASP A 91 -3.15 3.86 3.50
C ASP A 91 -2.54 3.88 2.09
N GLU A 92 -3.20 3.19 1.15
CA GLU A 92 -2.76 3.05 -0.22
C GLU A 92 -3.56 3.98 -1.15
N PHE A 93 -2.83 4.73 -1.97
CA PHE A 93 -3.38 5.67 -2.94
C PHE A 93 -2.81 5.39 -4.33
N LEU A 94 -3.69 5.25 -5.31
CA LEU A 94 -3.34 5.23 -6.71
C LEU A 94 -3.49 6.63 -7.29
N ILE A 95 -2.42 7.14 -7.89
CA ILE A 95 -2.45 8.37 -8.67
C ILE A 95 -2.37 7.99 -10.15
N LEU A 96 -3.38 8.40 -10.91
CA LEU A 96 -3.42 8.31 -12.36
C LEU A 96 -2.90 9.62 -12.92
N LEU A 97 -1.68 9.59 -13.46
CA LEU A 97 -1.04 10.74 -14.10
C LEU A 97 -1.42 10.72 -15.58
N GLU A 98 -2.30 11.63 -16.02
CA GLU A 98 -2.79 11.64 -17.40
C GLU A 98 -1.66 12.05 -18.34
N LYS A 99 -1.47 11.30 -19.43
CA LYS A 99 -0.43 11.63 -20.40
C LYS A 99 -0.86 12.86 -21.21
N ASP A 100 -0.16 13.95 -21.00
CA ASP A 100 -0.13 15.12 -21.86
C ASP A 100 1.21 15.08 -22.61
N GLY A 101 1.16 14.67 -23.88
CA GLY A 101 2.32 14.63 -24.78
C GLY A 101 3.38 13.57 -24.44
N ASN A 102 4.53 13.66 -25.13
CA ASN A 102 5.64 12.70 -25.03
C ASN A 102 6.67 13.03 -23.94
N ASP A 103 6.69 14.27 -23.41
CA ASP A 103 7.79 14.77 -22.58
C ASP A 103 7.46 14.89 -21.07
N THR A 104 6.36 14.29 -20.62
CA THR A 104 5.99 14.38 -19.20
C THR A 104 6.97 13.59 -18.33
N ASN A 105 7.69 14.27 -17.43
CA ASN A 105 8.60 13.67 -16.47
C ASN A 105 7.85 13.06 -15.27
N TYR A 106 7.24 11.89 -15.46
CA TYR A 106 6.49 11.19 -14.41
C TYR A 106 7.34 10.82 -13.18
N LEU A 107 8.61 10.46 -13.39
CA LEU A 107 9.52 10.14 -12.30
C LEU A 107 9.79 11.36 -11.43
N GLY A 108 10.05 12.52 -12.04
CA GLY A 108 10.24 13.77 -11.31
C GLY A 108 9.00 14.21 -10.53
N ILE A 109 7.79 13.97 -11.06
CA ILE A 109 6.53 14.20 -10.33
C ILE A 109 6.45 13.29 -9.09
N ALA A 110 6.70 11.99 -9.27
CA ALA A 110 6.67 11.03 -8.18
C ALA A 110 7.71 11.35 -7.09
N GLU A 111 8.95 11.66 -7.48
CA GLU A 111 10.03 12.01 -6.55
C GLU A 111 9.72 13.32 -5.80
N LYS A 112 9.15 14.31 -6.49
CA LYS A 112 8.67 15.55 -5.87
C LYS A 112 7.61 15.26 -4.82
N ILE A 113 6.63 14.41 -5.10
CA ILE A 113 5.59 14.04 -4.13
C ILE A 113 6.23 13.38 -2.89
N VAL A 114 7.04 12.34 -3.07
CA VAL A 114 7.70 11.64 -1.95
C VAL A 114 8.55 12.60 -1.12
N SER A 115 9.35 13.45 -1.77
CA SER A 115 10.18 14.47 -1.11
C SER A 115 9.34 15.49 -0.34
N LYS A 116 8.24 15.98 -0.92
CA LYS A 116 7.34 16.92 -0.25
C LYS A 116 6.68 16.28 0.96
N VAL A 117 6.26 15.02 0.90
CA VAL A 117 5.72 14.31 2.07
C VAL A 117 6.77 14.21 3.17
N ALA A 118 8.00 13.80 2.85
CA ALA A 118 9.08 13.66 3.85
C ALA A 118 9.49 14.98 4.53
N ILE A 119 9.43 16.10 3.81
CA ILE A 119 9.86 17.41 4.33
C ILE A 119 8.74 18.14 5.08
N ASN A 120 7.49 18.00 4.65
CA ASN A 120 6.38 18.71 5.29
C ASN A 120 6.00 18.05 6.62
N PRO A 121 5.95 18.79 7.73
CA PRO A 121 5.39 18.27 8.97
C PRO A 121 3.87 18.13 8.83
N PHE A 122 3.34 17.03 9.33
CA PHE A 122 1.91 16.81 9.48
C PHE A 122 1.53 17.18 10.91
N PHE A 123 0.51 18.02 11.05
CA PHE A 123 0.17 18.60 12.34
C PHE A 123 -0.90 17.76 13.04
N ILE A 124 -0.59 17.36 14.26
CA ILE A 124 -1.53 16.69 15.16
C ILE A 124 -1.70 17.58 16.39
N ILE A 125 -2.76 18.40 16.41
CA ILE A 125 -3.08 19.35 17.50
C ILE A 125 -1.93 20.30 17.84
N LYS A 126 -0.96 19.88 18.66
CA LYS A 126 0.24 20.63 19.08
C LYS A 126 1.57 19.99 18.64
N ASP A 127 1.56 18.77 18.13
CA ASP A 127 2.76 18.02 17.74
C ASP A 127 2.98 18.01 16.23
N LYS A 128 4.25 17.99 15.85
CA LYS A 128 4.70 17.82 14.46
C LYS A 128 5.08 16.36 14.24
N VAL A 129 4.32 15.65 13.43
CA VAL A 129 4.64 14.29 13.00
C VAL A 129 5.26 14.33 11.62
N LYS A 130 6.40 13.66 11.45
CA LYS A 130 6.96 13.39 10.14
C LYS A 130 6.52 12.00 9.69
N ILE A 131 5.93 11.94 8.51
CA ILE A 131 5.64 10.68 7.84
C ILE A 131 6.47 10.59 6.57
N THR A 132 6.66 9.37 6.08
CA THR A 132 7.23 9.12 4.76
C THR A 132 6.28 8.24 3.97
N VAL A 133 6.47 8.22 2.65
CA VAL A 133 5.71 7.35 1.76
C VAL A 133 6.66 6.59 0.84
N SER A 134 6.31 5.35 0.56
CA SER A 134 6.93 4.56 -0.51
C SER A 134 6.04 4.64 -1.75
N ALA A 135 6.66 4.66 -2.93
CA ALA A 135 5.92 4.79 -4.19
C ALA A 135 6.42 3.84 -5.29
N GLY A 136 5.50 3.25 -6.02
CA GLY A 136 5.75 2.44 -7.21
C GLY A 136 5.21 3.13 -8.45
N LEU A 137 6.07 3.41 -9.42
CA LEU A 137 5.72 4.09 -10.67
C LEU A 137 5.71 3.10 -11.84
N TYR A 138 4.66 3.15 -12.66
CA TYR A 138 4.60 2.45 -13.94
C TYR A 138 4.12 3.38 -15.06
N ILE A 139 5.01 3.69 -16.01
CA ILE A 139 4.78 4.71 -17.05
C ILE A 139 4.02 4.17 -18.27
N ASN A 140 4.14 2.87 -18.54
CA ASN A 140 3.64 2.25 -19.78
C ASN A 140 2.27 1.58 -19.59
N ALA A 141 1.39 2.14 -18.74
CA ALA A 141 0.08 1.54 -18.46
C ALA A 141 -0.77 1.34 -19.74
N ASP A 142 -0.59 2.20 -20.73
CA ASP A 142 -1.20 2.13 -22.06
C ASP A 142 -0.74 0.94 -22.92
N LYS A 143 0.31 0.24 -22.53
CA LYS A 143 0.77 -1.00 -23.20
C LYS A 143 0.13 -2.26 -22.62
N GLU A 144 -0.63 -2.13 -21.54
CA GLU A 144 -1.25 -3.26 -20.86
C GLU A 144 -2.64 -3.57 -21.42
N LYS A 145 -3.07 -4.82 -21.23
CA LYS A 145 -4.38 -5.31 -21.69
C LYS A 145 -5.53 -4.85 -20.80
N SER A 146 -5.23 -4.50 -19.54
CA SER A 146 -6.22 -4.15 -18.53
C SER A 146 -5.65 -3.16 -17.51
N PHE A 147 -6.55 -2.46 -16.82
CA PHE A 147 -6.19 -1.60 -15.69
C PHE A 147 -5.48 -2.41 -14.59
N GLU A 148 -5.98 -3.62 -14.33
CA GLU A 148 -5.45 -4.54 -13.32
C GLU A 148 -4.00 -4.95 -13.61
N ASP A 149 -3.64 -5.18 -14.87
CA ASP A 149 -2.26 -5.52 -15.25
C ASP A 149 -1.30 -4.33 -15.01
N ALA A 150 -1.73 -3.12 -15.36
CA ALA A 150 -0.98 -1.91 -15.07
C ALA A 150 -0.86 -1.65 -13.55
N PHE A 151 -1.94 -1.87 -12.80
CA PHE A 151 -1.97 -1.76 -11.35
C PHE A 151 -0.97 -2.72 -10.70
N LYS A 152 -0.97 -4.00 -11.11
CA LYS A 152 -0.01 -5.01 -10.61
C LYS A 152 1.44 -4.60 -10.84
N LYS A 153 1.75 -3.98 -11.97
CA LYS A 153 3.12 -3.50 -12.25
C LYS A 153 3.50 -2.34 -11.33
N ALA A 154 2.61 -1.37 -11.11
CA ALA A 154 2.85 -0.31 -10.14
C ALA A 154 3.02 -0.87 -8.71
N ASP A 155 2.21 -1.85 -8.32
CA ASP A 155 2.30 -2.53 -7.02
C ASP A 155 3.63 -3.27 -6.81
N LYS A 156 4.11 -4.01 -7.82
CA LYS A 156 5.44 -4.63 -7.76
C LYS A 156 6.56 -3.60 -7.56
N ALA A 157 6.46 -2.44 -8.21
CA ALA A 157 7.42 -1.37 -8.01
C ALA A 157 7.32 -0.75 -6.60
N LEU A 158 6.11 -0.61 -6.05
CA LEU A 158 5.91 -0.14 -4.67
C LEU A 158 6.54 -1.11 -3.67
N LEU A 159 6.37 -2.41 -3.87
CA LEU A 159 7.03 -3.43 -3.05
C LEU A 159 8.55 -3.26 -3.08
N LEU A 160 9.14 -3.03 -4.27
CA LEU A 160 10.57 -2.76 -4.41
C LEU A 160 11.01 -1.51 -3.63
N ALA A 161 10.21 -0.45 -3.64
CA ALA A 161 10.50 0.77 -2.89
C ALA A 161 10.55 0.48 -1.37
N LYS A 162 9.59 -0.31 -0.86
CA LYS A 162 9.56 -0.75 0.53
C LYS A 162 10.77 -1.64 0.88
N GLU A 163 11.17 -2.54 -0.01
CA GLU A 163 12.33 -3.42 0.20
C GLU A 163 13.67 -2.67 0.16
N LYS A 164 13.78 -1.62 -0.66
CA LYS A 164 15.00 -0.79 -0.79
C LYS A 164 15.12 0.33 0.26
N GLY A 165 14.36 0.24 1.35
CA GLY A 165 14.52 1.13 2.51
C GLY A 165 13.44 2.20 2.68
N LYS A 166 12.30 2.10 1.97
CA LYS A 166 11.14 3.01 2.08
C LYS A 166 11.48 4.46 1.70
N ASN A 167 10.52 5.39 1.88
CA ASN A 167 10.69 6.82 1.60
C ASN A 167 11.29 7.11 0.21
N ARG A 168 10.81 6.41 -0.82
CA ARG A 168 11.39 6.48 -2.16
C ARG A 168 10.40 6.07 -3.23
N VAL A 169 10.73 6.43 -4.46
CA VAL A 169 10.05 5.97 -5.66
C VAL A 169 10.88 4.87 -6.30
N GLU A 170 10.24 3.81 -6.76
CA GLU A 170 10.84 2.85 -7.68
C GLU A 170 10.04 2.81 -8.98
N LEU A 171 10.76 2.86 -10.10
CA LEU A 171 10.19 2.70 -11.42
C LEU A 171 10.13 1.20 -11.76
N TYR A 172 8.95 0.74 -12.19
CA TYR A 172 8.81 -0.62 -12.70
C TYR A 172 9.72 -0.82 -13.92
N SER A 173 10.53 -1.88 -13.86
CA SER A 173 11.32 -2.40 -14.96
C SER A 173 11.39 -3.91 -14.87
N ASP A 174 11.17 -4.63 -15.97
CA ASP A 174 11.12 -6.10 -15.96
C ASP A 174 12.37 -6.73 -15.33
N ARG A 175 13.54 -6.13 -15.52
CA ARG A 175 14.81 -6.56 -14.90
C ARG A 175 14.76 -6.52 -13.37
N SER A 176 14.25 -5.44 -12.79
CA SER A 176 14.20 -5.26 -11.32
C SER A 176 13.13 -6.15 -10.70
N ILE A 177 12.02 -6.37 -11.43
CA ILE A 177 10.93 -7.22 -10.99
C ILE A 177 11.29 -8.71 -11.06
N ASN A 178 12.09 -9.15 -12.03
CA ASN A 178 12.57 -10.53 -12.07
C ASN A 178 13.31 -10.93 -10.79
N LEU A 179 13.97 -9.99 -10.10
CA LEU A 179 14.60 -10.25 -8.80
C LEU A 179 13.56 -10.43 -7.68
N ILE A 180 12.46 -9.68 -7.72
CA ILE A 180 11.34 -9.82 -6.78
C ILE A 180 10.60 -11.13 -7.03
N ASP A 181 10.32 -11.47 -8.29
CA ASP A 181 9.63 -12.71 -8.64
C ASP A 181 10.46 -13.94 -8.24
N ARG A 182 11.79 -13.87 -8.34
CA ARG A 182 12.70 -14.88 -7.76
C ARG A 182 12.58 -14.96 -6.23
N ARG A 183 12.58 -13.83 -5.53
CA ARG A 183 12.36 -13.81 -4.07
C ARG A 183 10.99 -14.40 -3.70
N LEU A 184 9.95 -14.14 -4.48
CA LEU A 184 8.63 -14.71 -4.27
C LEU A 184 8.62 -16.22 -4.49
N SER A 185 9.37 -16.75 -5.47
CA SER A 185 9.58 -18.20 -5.56
C SER A 185 10.33 -18.74 -4.36
N ASP A 186 11.37 -18.05 -3.87
CA ASP A 186 12.13 -18.48 -2.69
C ASP A 186 11.26 -18.47 -1.42
N ILE A 187 10.33 -17.51 -1.31
CA ILE A 187 9.34 -17.44 -0.23
C ILE A 187 8.35 -18.60 -0.33
N LYS A 188 7.83 -18.89 -1.53
CA LYS A 188 6.92 -20.02 -1.73
C LYS A 188 7.60 -21.33 -1.38
N GLU A 189 8.84 -21.53 -1.83
CA GLU A 189 9.67 -22.68 -1.46
C GLU A 189 9.86 -22.75 0.06
N ALA A 190 10.19 -21.63 0.72
CA ALA A 190 10.39 -21.57 2.16
C ALA A 190 9.14 -21.99 2.97
N ILE A 191 7.96 -21.58 2.51
CA ILE A 191 6.71 -21.97 3.16
C ILE A 191 6.48 -23.48 3.04
N LEU A 192 6.74 -24.04 1.85
CA LEU A 192 6.59 -25.48 1.60
C LEU A 192 7.63 -26.32 2.36
N GLU A 193 8.85 -25.80 2.55
CA GLU A 193 9.95 -26.45 3.26
C GLU A 193 9.93 -26.26 4.79
N ASN A 194 8.78 -25.89 5.39
CA ASN A 194 8.65 -25.68 6.84
C ASN A 194 9.58 -24.60 7.42
N ARG A 195 10.03 -23.62 6.62
CA ARG A 195 10.86 -22.49 7.09
C ARG A 195 10.02 -21.32 7.63
N VAL A 196 8.77 -21.61 8.03
CA VAL A 196 7.85 -20.67 8.67
C VAL A 196 8.09 -20.70 10.17
N ILE A 197 8.34 -19.55 10.77
CA ILE A 197 8.50 -19.39 12.22
C ILE A 197 7.55 -18.32 12.74
N CYS A 198 7.28 -18.34 14.05
CA CYS A 198 6.48 -17.31 14.71
C CYS A 198 7.29 -16.60 15.79
N PHE A 199 7.19 -15.27 15.80
CA PHE A 199 7.60 -14.44 16.92
C PHE A 199 6.36 -14.12 17.77
N TYR A 200 6.56 -13.69 19.02
CA TYR A 200 5.47 -13.47 19.96
C TYR A 200 5.54 -12.09 20.59
N GLN A 201 4.47 -11.31 20.43
CA GLN A 201 4.34 -10.00 21.07
C GLN A 201 3.35 -10.10 22.24
N PRO A 202 3.73 -9.72 23.48
CA PRO A 202 2.83 -9.76 24.62
C PRO A 202 1.71 -8.72 24.49
N ILE A 203 0.50 -9.12 24.87
CA ILE A 203 -0.67 -8.25 25.02
C ILE A 203 -0.98 -8.18 26.51
N PHE A 204 -0.92 -6.96 27.07
CA PHE A 204 -1.10 -6.70 28.50
C PHE A 204 -2.53 -6.29 28.83
N ASN A 205 -2.99 -6.67 30.02
CA ASN A 205 -4.16 -6.04 30.63
C ASN A 205 -3.75 -4.64 31.13
N VAL A 206 -4.42 -3.59 30.65
CA VAL A 206 -4.04 -2.19 30.95
C VAL A 206 -4.26 -1.78 32.41
N GLN A 207 -5.13 -2.48 33.16
CA GLN A 207 -5.38 -2.20 34.58
C GLN A 207 -4.37 -2.89 35.49
N THR A 208 -3.99 -4.13 35.17
CA THR A 208 -3.12 -4.95 36.03
C THR A 208 -1.68 -5.01 35.55
N PHE A 209 -1.39 -4.54 34.34
CA PHE A 209 -0.11 -4.67 33.61
C PHE A 209 0.40 -6.12 33.49
N LYS A 210 -0.44 -7.11 33.80
CA LYS A 210 -0.11 -8.52 33.63
C LYS A 210 -0.32 -8.92 32.17
N THR A 211 0.56 -9.77 31.67
CA THR A 211 0.42 -10.37 30.33
C THR A 211 -0.84 -11.22 30.30
N PHE A 212 -1.75 -10.88 29.38
CA PHE A 212 -3.02 -11.59 29.20
C PHE A 212 -2.88 -12.69 28.13
N LYS A 213 -2.23 -12.37 27.01
CA LYS A 213 -1.97 -13.30 25.90
C LYS A 213 -0.77 -12.85 25.07
N TYR A 214 -0.40 -13.64 24.08
CA TYR A 214 0.62 -13.29 23.09
C TYR A 214 0.01 -13.31 21.69
N GLU A 215 0.32 -12.31 20.87
CA GLU A 215 0.05 -12.32 19.43
C GLU A 215 1.18 -13.06 18.70
N SER A 216 0.79 -13.97 17.81
CA SER A 216 1.73 -14.74 16.99
C SER A 216 1.99 -14.00 15.68
N LEU A 217 3.26 -13.67 15.42
CA LEU A 217 3.71 -12.87 14.30
C LEU A 217 4.55 -13.71 13.34
N VAL A 218 3.98 -14.08 12.20
CA VAL A 218 4.62 -14.96 11.22
C VAL A 218 5.88 -14.34 10.61
N ARG A 219 6.91 -15.15 10.39
CA ARG A 219 8.16 -14.82 9.71
C ARG A 219 8.58 -16.00 8.83
N ILE A 220 9.38 -15.71 7.82
CA ILE A 220 9.95 -16.74 6.94
C ILE A 220 11.47 -16.68 7.04
N LEU A 221 12.11 -17.84 7.19
CA LEU A 221 13.56 -17.96 7.15
C LEU A 221 14.05 -18.26 5.74
N THR A 222 15.07 -17.53 5.28
CA THR A 222 15.82 -17.89 4.07
C THR A 222 16.71 -19.11 4.31
N LYS A 223 17.27 -19.69 3.24
CA LYS A 223 18.24 -20.79 3.34
C LYS A 223 19.49 -20.36 4.14
N GLU A 224 19.85 -19.08 4.06
CA GLU A 224 20.94 -18.42 4.79
C GLU A 224 20.52 -17.95 6.20
N ARG A 225 19.35 -18.36 6.70
CA ARG A 225 18.79 -18.01 8.02
C ARG A 225 18.52 -16.51 8.24
N LYS A 226 18.29 -15.74 7.18
CA LYS A 226 17.78 -14.36 7.31
C LYS A 226 16.27 -14.35 7.51
N ILE A 227 15.77 -13.37 8.24
CA ILE A 227 14.33 -13.21 8.52
C ILE A 227 13.68 -12.33 7.45
N ILE A 228 12.63 -12.85 6.82
CA ILE A 228 11.73 -12.09 5.95
C ILE A 228 10.47 -11.71 6.75
N LEU A 229 10.12 -10.43 6.69
CA LEU A 229 8.96 -9.86 7.37
C LEU A 229 7.66 -10.07 6.57
N PRO A 230 6.50 -10.22 7.23
CA PRO A 230 5.21 -10.47 6.57
C PRO A 230 4.83 -9.41 5.54
N GLY A 231 5.15 -8.14 5.79
CA GLY A 231 4.88 -7.04 4.84
C GLY A 231 5.59 -7.19 3.50
N MET A 232 6.64 -8.03 3.40
CA MET A 232 7.36 -8.29 2.15
C MET A 232 6.70 -9.37 1.29
N PHE A 233 5.83 -10.20 1.86
CA PHE A 233 5.30 -11.37 1.15
C PHE A 233 3.80 -11.59 1.23
N LEU A 234 3.12 -11.12 2.29
CA LEU A 234 1.71 -11.45 2.52
C LEU A 234 0.81 -10.98 1.38
N ASN A 235 1.00 -9.76 0.88
CA ASN A 235 0.21 -9.23 -0.24
C ASN A 235 0.41 -10.09 -1.49
N SER A 236 1.64 -10.49 -1.78
CA SER A 236 2.01 -11.25 -2.97
C SER A 236 1.48 -12.68 -3.00
N ILE A 237 1.12 -13.26 -1.84
CA ILE A 237 0.56 -14.61 -1.76
C ILE A 237 -0.93 -14.62 -1.37
N LYS A 238 -1.53 -13.47 -1.06
CA LYS A 238 -2.93 -13.37 -0.63
C LYS A 238 -3.86 -14.01 -1.65
N GLY A 239 -4.81 -14.82 -1.18
CA GLY A 239 -5.77 -15.55 -2.04
C GLY A 239 -5.19 -16.77 -2.78
N SER A 240 -3.89 -17.06 -2.66
CA SER A 240 -3.27 -18.24 -3.28
C SER A 240 -3.36 -19.50 -2.40
N HIS A 241 -3.11 -20.67 -2.97
CA HIS A 241 -2.95 -21.92 -2.22
C HIS A 241 -1.82 -21.82 -1.18
N VAL A 242 -0.75 -21.09 -1.50
CA VAL A 242 0.40 -20.87 -0.60
C VAL A 242 -0.01 -20.09 0.66
N TYR A 243 -1.00 -19.20 0.59
CA TYR A 243 -1.52 -18.51 1.77
C TYR A 243 -2.18 -19.47 2.76
N LYS A 244 -2.92 -20.45 2.23
CA LYS A 244 -3.54 -21.51 3.04
C LYS A 244 -2.49 -22.38 3.71
N GLU A 245 -1.44 -22.76 2.96
CA GLU A 245 -0.31 -23.50 3.50
C GLU A 245 0.44 -22.70 4.57
N LEU A 246 0.70 -21.41 4.35
CA LEU A 246 1.30 -20.53 5.36
C LEU A 246 0.48 -20.54 6.66
N THR A 247 -0.85 -20.41 6.53
CA THR A 247 -1.77 -20.40 7.67
C THR A 247 -1.69 -21.71 8.44
N ARG A 248 -1.72 -22.85 7.73
CA ARG A 248 -1.57 -24.18 8.32
C ARG A 248 -0.23 -24.33 9.06
N LYS A 249 0.88 -23.96 8.42
CA LYS A 249 2.23 -24.02 9.02
C LYS A 249 2.35 -23.14 10.25
N MET A 250 1.76 -21.95 10.22
CA MET A 250 1.72 -21.05 11.37
C MET A 250 0.97 -21.70 12.55
N LEU A 251 -0.18 -22.33 12.30
CA LEU A 251 -0.93 -23.05 13.34
C LEU A 251 -0.12 -24.22 13.90
N GLU A 252 0.45 -25.07 13.04
CA GLU A 252 1.30 -26.21 13.43
C GLU A 252 2.48 -25.77 14.31
N PHE A 253 3.17 -24.69 13.91
CA PHE A 253 4.27 -24.13 14.67
C PHE A 253 3.81 -23.69 16.07
N ASN A 254 2.72 -22.93 16.16
CA ASN A 254 2.19 -22.46 17.45
C ASN A 254 1.74 -23.60 18.36
N PHE A 255 1.05 -24.62 17.82
CA PHE A 255 0.67 -25.80 18.60
C PHE A 255 1.88 -26.54 19.14
N SER A 256 2.96 -26.66 18.35
CA SER A 256 4.20 -27.30 18.81
C SER A 256 4.84 -26.56 20.00
N ILE A 257 4.79 -25.23 20.02
CA ILE A 257 5.32 -24.40 21.10
C ILE A 257 4.45 -24.52 22.36
N LEU A 258 3.13 -24.50 22.21
CA LEU A 258 2.19 -24.63 23.33
C LEU A 258 2.28 -26.01 23.99
N ASN A 259 2.40 -27.07 23.19
CA ASN A 259 2.51 -28.43 23.70
C ASN A 259 3.84 -28.66 24.44
N ARG A 260 4.94 -28.02 24.00
CA ARG A 260 6.25 -28.08 24.70
C ARG A 260 6.27 -27.37 26.04
N LYS A 261 5.35 -26.44 26.31
CA LYS A 261 5.25 -25.73 27.59
C LYS A 261 4.43 -26.46 28.66
N ASN A 262 3.77 -27.55 28.28
CA ASN A 262 2.96 -28.38 29.18
C ASN A 262 3.66 -29.71 29.56
N SER A 263 4.96 -29.82 29.30
CA SER A 263 5.85 -30.94 29.68
C SER A 263 6.97 -30.42 30.58
#